data_AF-A0A6A0HDN4-F1
#
_entry.id   AF-A0A6A0HDN4-F1
#
_cell.length_a   1.000
_cell.length_b   1.000
_cell.length_c   1.000
_cell.angle_alpha   90.00
_cell.angle_beta   90.00
_cell.angle_gamma   90.00
#
_symmetry.space_group_name_H-M   'P 1'
#
loop_
_entity.id
_entity.type
_entity.pdbx_description
1 polymer ?
#
loop_
_entity_poly.entity_id
_entity_poly.type
_entity_poly.pdbx_seq_one_letter_code
_entity_poly.pdbx_strand_id
1 'polypeptide(L)'
;MLPTAEEKQKIQEAAIANPEVPLGSAEQFLMMLSTISELPARLKLWLFKLDYEIMEKEVAEPLMDLKQGIAALQKNHTFKVLLSLLLSVGNFLNNTEARGFQIEYLSKVPEVKDTVHKHSLLHHLCHMVLDKYPDTTDLYSEIGSITRASKVDFEELASNIEKMQVECKASWDYLKVIAKHDGPTNIKLK
;
A
#
# COMPACT_ATOMS: atom_id res chain seq x y z
N MET A 1 -16.08 2.59 -25.23
CA MET A 1 -17.03 1.69 -25.93
C MET A 1 -16.26 0.92 -26.98
N LEU A 2 -16.46 -0.40 -27.07
CA LEU A 2 -15.85 -1.26 -28.09
C LEU A 2 -16.99 -1.75 -29.01
N PRO A 3 -16.79 -1.76 -30.35
CA PRO A 3 -17.82 -2.27 -31.26
C PRO A 3 -18.08 -3.75 -30.98
N THR A 4 -19.36 -4.11 -30.87
CA THR A 4 -19.77 -5.51 -30.83
C THR A 4 -19.65 -6.15 -32.21
N ALA A 5 -19.58 -7.48 -32.27
CA ALA A 5 -19.56 -8.21 -33.54
C ALA A 5 -20.81 -7.93 -34.38
N GLU A 6 -21.97 -7.79 -33.73
CA GLU A 6 -23.24 -7.49 -34.38
C GLU A 6 -23.27 -6.07 -34.97
N GLU A 7 -22.77 -5.07 -34.23
CA GLU A 7 -22.66 -3.69 -34.74
C GLU A 7 -21.71 -3.62 -35.93
N LYS A 8 -20.56 -4.29 -35.86
CA LYS A 8 -19.60 -4.36 -36.97
C LYS A 8 -20.25 -4.97 -38.21
N GLN A 9 -20.99 -6.06 -38.07
CA GLN A 9 -21.66 -6.73 -39.17
C GLN A 9 -22.73 -5.83 -39.82
N LYS A 10 -23.58 -5.20 -39.02
CA LYS A 10 -24.63 -4.29 -39.53
C LYS A 10 -24.05 -3.10 -40.30
N ILE A 11 -22.95 -2.51 -39.79
CA ILE A 11 -22.28 -1.39 -40.47
C ILE A 11 -21.68 -1.86 -41.81
N GLN A 12 -21.10 -3.06 -41.86
CA GLN A 12 -20.57 -3.63 -43.10
C GLN A 12 -21.67 -3.93 -44.12
N GLU A 13 -22.77 -4.54 -43.69
CA GLU A 13 -23.93 -4.83 -44.55
C GLU A 13 -24.55 -3.55 -45.10
N ALA A 14 -24.71 -2.52 -44.28
CA ALA A 14 -25.22 -1.22 -44.70
C ALA A 14 -24.30 -0.52 -45.71
N ALA A 15 -22.98 -0.58 -45.51
CA ALA A 15 -21.99 -0.02 -46.43
C ALA A 15 -21.98 -0.74 -47.80
N ILE A 16 -22.18 -2.07 -47.80
CA ILE A 16 -22.27 -2.86 -49.04
C ILE A 16 -23.60 -2.60 -49.76
N ALA A 17 -24.70 -2.47 -49.01
CA ALA A 17 -26.03 -2.21 -49.57
C ALA A 17 -26.16 -0.81 -50.19
N ASN A 18 -25.43 0.19 -49.68
CA ASN A 18 -25.47 1.56 -50.17
C ASN A 18 -24.06 2.14 -50.41
N PRO A 19 -23.32 1.70 -51.45
CA PRO A 19 -21.94 2.11 -51.67
C PRO A 19 -21.73 3.60 -51.93
N GLU A 20 -22.76 4.30 -52.42
CA GLU A 20 -22.69 5.74 -52.73
C GLU A 20 -22.94 6.63 -51.50
N VAL A 21 -23.39 6.06 -50.38
CA VAL A 21 -23.64 6.79 -49.13
C VAL A 21 -22.46 6.56 -48.19
N PRO A 22 -21.67 7.60 -47.86
CA PRO A 22 -20.56 7.44 -46.93
C PRO A 22 -21.07 7.18 -45.51
N LEU A 23 -20.37 6.29 -44.80
CA LEU A 23 -20.62 6.04 -43.37
C LEU A 23 -20.46 7.33 -42.55
N GLY A 24 -21.28 7.49 -41.51
CA GLY A 24 -21.15 8.57 -40.55
C GLY A 24 -19.86 8.49 -39.73
N SER A 25 -19.46 9.58 -39.08
CA SER A 25 -18.21 9.63 -38.30
C SER A 25 -18.14 8.58 -37.19
N ALA A 26 -19.26 8.27 -36.52
CA ALA A 26 -19.33 7.23 -35.50
C ALA A 26 -19.12 5.83 -36.08
N GLU A 27 -19.73 5.53 -37.23
CA GLU A 27 -19.60 4.23 -37.91
C GLU A 27 -18.17 4.05 -38.45
N GLN A 28 -17.59 5.09 -39.04
CA GLN A 28 -16.19 5.11 -39.47
C GLN A 28 -15.24 4.84 -38.28
N PHE A 29 -15.50 5.42 -37.12
CA PHE A 29 -14.72 5.19 -35.92
C PHE A 29 -14.84 3.73 -35.41
N LEU A 30 -16.04 3.16 -35.35
CA LEU A 30 -16.25 1.76 -34.97
C LEU A 30 -15.59 0.79 -35.96
N MET A 31 -15.63 1.10 -37.25
CA MET A 31 -14.95 0.33 -38.29
C MET A 31 -13.42 0.42 -38.16
N MET A 32 -12.89 1.62 -37.87
CA MET A 32 -11.46 1.81 -37.57
C MET A 32 -11.03 0.96 -36.37
N LEU A 33 -11.75 1.02 -35.25
CA LEU A 33 -11.46 0.21 -34.07
C LEU A 33 -11.47 -1.29 -34.38
N SER A 34 -12.38 -1.71 -35.26
CA SER A 34 -12.52 -3.11 -35.69
C SER A 34 -11.36 -3.64 -36.55
N THR A 35 -10.45 -2.77 -37.02
CA THR A 35 -9.24 -3.17 -37.76
C THR A 35 -8.10 -3.56 -36.83
N ILE A 36 -8.14 -3.17 -35.55
CA ILE A 36 -7.10 -3.44 -34.58
C ILE A 36 -7.31 -4.85 -34.01
N SER A 37 -6.33 -5.73 -34.18
CA SER A 37 -6.36 -7.09 -33.64
C SER A 37 -6.34 -7.07 -32.11
N GLU A 38 -7.14 -7.92 -31.48
CA GLU A 38 -7.16 -8.08 -30.01
C GLU A 38 -7.28 -6.77 -29.23
N LEU A 39 -8.00 -5.79 -29.79
CA LEU A 39 -8.18 -4.46 -29.20
C LEU A 39 -8.58 -4.49 -27.71
N PRO A 40 -9.51 -5.35 -27.25
CA PRO A 40 -9.84 -5.43 -25.83
C PRO A 40 -8.64 -5.80 -24.94
N ALA A 41 -7.81 -6.76 -25.37
CA ALA A 41 -6.62 -7.17 -24.63
C ALA A 41 -5.55 -6.07 -24.62
N ARG A 42 -5.36 -5.37 -25.75
CA ARG A 42 -4.42 -4.24 -25.85
C ARG A 42 -4.80 -3.09 -24.94
N LEU A 43 -6.07 -2.70 -24.92
CA LEU A 43 -6.56 -1.60 -24.07
C LEU A 43 -6.42 -1.95 -22.59
N LYS A 44 -6.77 -3.18 -22.18
CA LYS A 44 -6.60 -3.61 -20.79
C LYS A 44 -5.14 -3.64 -20.37
N LEU A 45 -4.25 -4.10 -21.26
CA LEU A 45 -2.81 -4.10 -21.00
C LEU A 45 -2.25 -2.68 -20.89
N TRP A 46 -2.70 -1.75 -21.72
CA TRP A 46 -2.33 -0.34 -21.61
C TRP A 46 -2.82 0.29 -20.32
N LEU A 47 -4.06 0.04 -19.93
CA LEU A 47 -4.61 0.51 -18.66
C LEU A 47 -3.76 -0.01 -17.48
N PHE A 48 -3.51 -1.32 -17.43
CA PHE A 48 -2.64 -1.91 -16.42
C PHE A 48 -1.26 -1.23 -16.38
N LYS A 49 -0.64 -1.01 -17.55
CA LYS A 49 0.68 -0.37 -17.62
C LYS A 49 0.66 1.07 -17.09
N LEU A 50 -0.41 1.82 -17.32
CA LEU A 50 -0.55 3.20 -16.84
C LEU A 50 -0.71 3.25 -15.32
N ASP A 51 -1.42 2.29 -14.74
CA ASP A 51 -1.76 2.28 -13.31
C ASP A 51 -0.73 1.52 -12.45
N TYR A 52 0.10 0.66 -13.05
CA TYR A 52 0.98 -0.26 -12.31
C TYR A 52 1.95 0.44 -11.36
N GLU A 53 2.59 1.54 -11.77
CA GLU A 53 3.55 2.24 -10.91
C GLU A 53 2.88 2.86 -9.67
N ILE A 54 1.63 3.28 -9.79
CA ILE A 54 0.86 3.83 -8.66
C ILE A 54 0.46 2.68 -7.74
N MET A 55 -0.10 1.62 -8.30
CA MET A 55 -0.52 0.42 -7.57
C MET A 55 0.65 -0.22 -6.80
N GLU A 56 1.83 -0.30 -7.41
CA GLU A 56 3.03 -0.84 -6.77
C GLU A 56 3.48 0.02 -5.59
N LYS A 57 3.48 1.35 -5.73
CA LYS A 57 3.83 2.28 -4.64
C LYS A 57 2.84 2.22 -3.49
N GLU A 58 1.54 2.19 -3.78
CA GLU A 58 0.47 2.10 -2.77
C GLU A 58 0.61 0.83 -1.91
N VAL A 59 1.19 -0.23 -2.46
CA VAL A 59 1.52 -1.46 -1.72
C VAL A 59 2.89 -1.37 -1.04
N ALA A 60 3.92 -0.93 -1.75
CA ALA A 60 5.30 -1.03 -1.30
C ALA A 60 5.64 -0.04 -0.19
N GLU A 61 5.16 1.20 -0.27
CA GLU A 61 5.52 2.25 0.70
C GLU A 61 5.04 1.93 2.12
N PRO A 62 3.78 1.53 2.36
CA PRO A 62 3.30 1.15 3.70
C PRO A 62 4.09 -0.02 4.31
N LEU A 63 4.40 -1.04 3.51
CA LEU A 63 5.18 -2.20 3.96
C LEU A 63 6.63 -1.82 4.29
N MET A 64 7.22 -0.90 3.51
CA MET A 64 8.55 -0.39 3.75
C MET A 64 8.59 0.43 5.05
N ASP A 65 7.61 1.29 5.28
CA ASP A 65 7.48 2.05 6.52
C ASP A 65 7.33 1.13 7.73
N LEU A 66 6.47 0.10 7.64
CA LEU A 66 6.33 -0.90 8.69
C LEU A 66 7.66 -1.60 8.99
N LYS A 67 8.35 -2.09 7.94
CA LYS A 67 9.65 -2.76 8.08
C LYS A 67 10.69 -1.86 8.72
N GLN A 68 10.81 -0.62 8.25
CA GLN A 68 11.74 0.36 8.79
C GLN A 68 11.41 0.68 10.25
N GLY A 69 10.12 0.86 10.57
CA GLY A 69 9.65 1.16 11.92
C GLY A 69 9.98 0.05 12.91
N ILE A 70 9.74 -1.21 12.55
CA ILE A 70 10.10 -2.37 13.38
C ILE A 70 11.61 -2.39 13.63
N ALA A 71 12.43 -2.21 12.58
CA ALA A 71 13.88 -2.18 12.71
C ALA A 71 14.38 -1.00 13.56
N ALA A 72 13.75 0.16 13.44
CA ALA A 72 14.04 1.34 14.25
C ALA A 72 13.76 1.05 15.73
N LEU A 73 12.56 0.57 16.08
CA LEU A 73 12.20 0.22 17.46
C LEU A 73 13.13 -0.83 18.08
N GLN A 74 13.51 -1.86 17.32
CA GLN A 74 14.42 -2.92 17.79
C GLN A 74 15.81 -2.39 18.14
N LYS A 75 16.28 -1.36 17.45
CA LYS A 75 17.61 -0.76 17.66
C LYS A 75 17.58 0.45 18.58
N ASN A 76 16.41 1.06 18.77
CA ASN A 76 16.23 2.30 19.50
C ASN A 76 16.65 2.15 20.97
N HIS A 77 17.69 2.88 21.37
CA HIS A 77 18.21 2.85 22.74
C HIS A 77 17.23 3.53 23.71
N THR A 78 16.77 4.73 23.38
CA THR A 78 15.82 5.53 24.16
C THR A 78 14.55 4.75 24.50
N PHE A 79 13.97 4.07 23.52
CA PHE A 79 12.79 3.22 23.69
C PHE A 79 13.03 2.09 24.68
N LYS A 80 14.18 1.40 24.59
CA LYS A 80 14.55 0.33 25.54
C LYS A 80 14.72 0.85 26.96
N VAL A 81 15.35 2.03 27.12
CA VAL A 81 15.50 2.68 28.42
C VAL A 81 14.14 3.01 29.01
N LEU A 82 13.24 3.60 28.22
CA LEU A 82 11.87 3.92 28.66
C LEU A 82 11.10 2.69 29.13
N LEU A 83 11.12 1.60 28.34
CA LEU A 83 10.47 0.34 28.73
C LEU A 83 11.08 -0.26 29.99
N SER A 84 12.41 -0.24 30.12
CA SER A 84 13.12 -0.78 31.29
C SER A 84 12.80 0.01 32.55
N LEU A 85 12.80 1.34 32.45
CA LEU A 85 12.49 2.22 33.57
C LEU A 85 11.03 2.05 34.01
N LEU A 86 10.09 2.00 33.08
CA LEU A 86 8.67 1.76 33.39
C LEU A 86 8.48 0.40 34.07
N LEU A 87 9.17 -0.65 33.61
CA LEU A 87 9.14 -1.96 34.27
C LEU A 87 9.69 -1.89 35.70
N SER A 88 10.85 -1.23 35.91
CA SER A 88 11.45 -1.09 37.23
C SER A 88 10.55 -0.31 38.20
N VAL A 89 9.96 0.80 37.76
CA VAL A 89 9.03 1.58 38.58
C VAL A 89 7.76 0.79 38.85
N GLY A 90 7.21 0.11 37.85
CA GLY A 90 6.04 -0.75 38.01
C GLY A 90 6.26 -1.88 39.02
N ASN A 91 7.40 -2.57 38.94
CA ASN A 91 7.78 -3.61 39.89
C ASN A 91 7.93 -3.05 41.32
N PHE A 92 8.57 -1.90 41.46
CA PHE A 92 8.72 -1.23 42.75
C PHE A 92 7.37 -0.84 43.37
N LEU A 93 6.50 -0.18 42.60
CA LEU A 93 5.20 0.30 43.08
C LEU A 93 4.24 -0.84 43.44
N ASN A 94 4.28 -1.94 42.69
CA ASN A 94 3.38 -3.07 42.90
C ASN A 94 3.98 -4.18 43.76
N ASN A 95 5.24 -4.04 44.19
CA ASN A 95 5.99 -5.07 44.92
C ASN A 95 5.99 -6.43 44.19
N THR A 96 6.33 -6.40 42.89
CA THR A 96 6.37 -7.57 42.00
C THR A 96 7.73 -7.72 41.32
N GLU A 97 7.97 -8.90 40.73
CA GLU A 97 9.18 -9.20 39.95
C GLU A 97 8.82 -9.58 38.50
N ALA A 98 8.01 -8.75 37.84
CA ALA A 98 7.66 -8.98 36.45
C ALA A 98 8.90 -8.83 35.54
N ARG A 99 8.97 -9.66 34.49
CA ARG A 99 10.03 -9.60 33.47
C ARG A 99 9.69 -8.72 32.26
N GLY A 100 8.44 -8.25 32.19
CA GLY A 100 7.92 -7.45 31.09
C GLY A 100 6.45 -7.12 31.31
N PHE A 101 5.90 -6.30 30.42
CA PHE A 101 4.50 -5.90 30.41
C PHE A 101 3.98 -5.83 28.98
N GLN A 102 2.66 -5.86 28.83
CA GLN A 102 1.99 -5.67 27.54
C GLN A 102 2.18 -4.24 27.03
N ILE A 103 2.57 -4.07 25.77
CA ILE A 103 2.92 -2.76 25.22
C ILE A 103 1.76 -1.76 25.27
N GLU A 104 0.53 -2.26 25.21
CA GLU A 104 -0.71 -1.50 25.33
C GLU A 104 -0.79 -0.72 26.64
N TYR A 105 -0.09 -1.16 27.69
CA TYR A 105 -0.03 -0.47 28.97
C TYR A 105 0.57 0.94 28.85
N LEU A 106 1.41 1.20 27.84
CA LEU A 106 1.95 2.55 27.59
C LEU A 106 0.85 3.62 27.47
N SER A 107 -0.33 3.25 26.94
CA SER A 107 -1.46 4.17 26.83
C SER A 107 -2.09 4.55 28.19
N LYS A 108 -1.89 3.72 29.22
CA LYS A 108 -2.42 3.91 30.58
C LYS A 108 -1.47 4.64 31.51
N VAL A 109 -0.18 4.72 31.17
CA VAL A 109 0.84 5.41 31.98
C VAL A 109 0.48 6.87 32.29
N PRO A 110 -0.11 7.67 31.38
CA PRO A 110 -0.56 9.03 31.69
C PRO A 110 -1.71 9.10 32.71
N GLU A 111 -2.46 8.01 32.89
CA GLU A 111 -3.64 7.97 33.76
C GLU A 111 -3.28 7.73 35.23
N VAL A 112 -2.15 7.06 35.49
CA VAL A 112 -1.65 6.81 36.84
C VAL A 112 -1.08 8.12 37.39
N LYS A 113 -1.65 8.63 38.49
CA LYS A 113 -1.25 9.91 39.09
C LYS A 113 -0.67 9.72 40.48
N ASP A 114 0.29 10.58 40.83
CA ASP A 114 0.76 10.66 42.21
C ASP A 114 -0.35 11.18 43.15
N THR A 115 -0.14 11.00 44.45
CA THR A 115 -1.10 11.37 45.48
C THR A 115 -1.00 12.84 45.89
N VAL A 116 0.15 13.49 45.67
CA VAL A 116 0.51 14.80 46.25
C VAL A 116 0.23 15.95 45.28
N HIS A 117 0.83 15.91 44.10
CA HIS A 117 0.78 16.96 43.07
C HIS A 117 -0.10 16.59 41.86
N LYS A 118 -0.61 15.36 41.82
CA LYS A 118 -1.42 14.80 40.72
C LYS A 118 -0.68 14.76 39.38
N HIS A 119 0.66 14.74 39.39
CA HIS A 119 1.43 14.50 38.16
C HIS A 119 1.28 13.04 37.74
N SER A 120 1.29 12.81 36.44
CA SER A 120 1.20 11.45 35.89
C SER A 120 2.50 10.67 36.10
N LEU A 121 2.41 9.34 36.11
CA LEU A 121 3.58 8.47 36.07
C LEU A 121 4.44 8.78 34.84
N LEU A 122 3.81 9.11 33.70
CA LEU A 122 4.53 9.55 32.50
C LEU A 122 5.42 10.77 32.79
N HIS A 123 4.90 11.78 33.49
CA HIS A 123 5.67 12.98 33.83
C HIS A 123 6.91 12.62 34.68
N HIS A 124 6.72 11.80 35.72
CA HIS A 124 7.81 11.34 36.56
C HIS A 124 8.84 10.51 35.78
N LEU A 125 8.40 9.62 34.89
CA LEU A 125 9.29 8.84 34.04
C LEU A 125 10.12 9.72 33.10
N CYS A 126 9.52 10.73 32.46
CA CYS A 126 10.25 11.66 31.61
C CYS A 126 11.35 12.39 32.39
N HIS A 127 11.06 12.88 33.60
CA HIS A 127 12.08 13.50 34.46
C HIS A 127 13.19 12.52 34.84
N MET A 128 12.83 11.32 35.27
CA MET A 128 13.81 10.28 35.62
C MET A 128 14.70 9.87 34.45
N VAL A 129 14.15 9.84 33.22
CA VAL A 129 14.94 9.55 32.01
C VAL A 129 15.96 10.65 31.75
N LEU A 130 15.53 11.93 31.78
CA LEU A 130 16.42 13.07 31.55
C LEU A 130 17.53 13.16 32.60
N ASP A 131 17.23 12.84 33.85
CA ASP A 131 18.19 12.92 34.94
C ASP A 131 19.18 11.73 34.96
N LYS A 132 18.70 10.50 34.72
CA LYS A 132 19.50 9.28 34.90
C LYS A 132 20.11 8.74 33.61
N TYR A 133 19.56 9.09 32.45
CA TYR A 133 19.96 8.56 31.16
C TYR A 133 20.15 9.71 30.15
N PRO A 134 21.21 10.52 30.32
CA PRO A 134 21.46 11.70 29.47
C PRO A 134 21.73 11.34 28.00
N ASP A 135 22.10 10.08 27.72
CA ASP A 135 22.32 9.57 26.35
C ASP A 135 21.01 9.28 25.60
N THR A 136 19.85 9.43 26.26
CA THR A 136 18.55 9.33 25.61
C THR A 136 18.24 10.56 24.77
N THR A 137 17.39 10.34 23.78
CA THR A 137 17.07 11.28 22.71
C THR A 137 15.57 11.54 22.64
N ASP A 138 15.13 12.39 21.71
CA ASP A 138 13.71 12.54 21.43
C ASP A 138 13.17 11.32 20.67
N LEU A 139 12.50 10.42 21.39
CA LEU A 139 11.89 9.22 20.82
C LEU A 139 10.94 9.55 19.66
N TYR A 140 10.20 10.67 19.73
CA TYR A 140 9.22 11.01 18.70
C TYR A 140 9.90 11.24 17.34
N SER A 141 11.06 11.89 17.33
CA SER A 141 11.87 12.10 16.13
C SER A 141 12.40 10.79 15.51
N GLU A 142 12.52 9.73 16.31
CA GLU A 142 13.16 8.47 15.89
C GLU A 142 12.18 7.39 15.40
N ILE A 143 10.87 7.60 15.59
CA ILE A 143 9.82 6.63 15.25
C ILE A 143 8.92 7.10 14.09
N GLY A 144 9.39 8.02 13.25
CA GLY A 144 8.58 8.61 12.18
C GLY A 144 7.94 7.59 11.21
N SER A 145 8.63 6.49 10.91
CA SER A 145 8.09 5.39 10.08
C SER A 145 6.98 4.61 10.78
N ILE A 146 7.05 4.44 12.10
CA ILE A 146 5.95 3.85 12.90
C ILE A 146 4.72 4.77 12.86
N THR A 147 4.90 6.08 12.98
CA THR A 147 3.80 7.06 12.92
C THR A 147 3.09 7.08 11.56
N ARG A 148 3.80 6.78 10.47
CA ARG A 148 3.19 6.61 9.15
C ARG A 148 2.48 5.26 9.06
N ALA A 149 3.16 4.17 9.45
CA ALA A 149 2.58 2.83 9.45
C ALA A 149 1.32 2.71 10.33
N SER A 150 1.22 3.45 11.43
CA SER A 150 0.05 3.42 12.33
C SER A 150 -1.22 4.00 11.71
N LYS A 151 -1.12 4.69 10.56
CA LYS A 151 -2.26 5.26 9.83
C LYS A 151 -2.72 4.39 8.66
N VAL A 152 -2.02 3.29 8.42
CA VAL A 152 -2.28 2.38 7.30
C VAL A 152 -3.43 1.45 7.68
N ASP A 153 -4.40 1.31 6.78
CA ASP A 153 -5.37 0.23 6.82
C ASP A 153 -4.74 -1.02 6.20
N PHE A 154 -4.39 -1.99 7.05
CA PHE A 154 -3.74 -3.22 6.61
C PHE A 154 -4.71 -4.23 5.96
N GLU A 155 -6.02 -4.08 6.17
CA GLU A 155 -7.03 -4.90 5.48
C GLU A 155 -7.19 -4.42 4.03
N GLU A 156 -7.26 -3.10 3.84
CA GLU A 156 -7.25 -2.49 2.50
C GLU A 156 -5.94 -2.80 1.75
N LEU A 157 -4.79 -2.68 2.43
CA LEU A 157 -3.50 -3.03 1.85
C LEU A 157 -3.44 -4.48 1.38
N ALA A 158 -3.96 -5.43 2.16
CA ALA A 158 -4.03 -6.83 1.77
C ALA A 158 -4.89 -7.04 0.52
N SER A 159 -6.03 -6.37 0.44
CA SER A 159 -6.90 -6.37 -0.75
C SER A 159 -6.18 -5.79 -1.98
N ASN A 160 -5.44 -4.69 -1.82
CA ASN A 160 -4.67 -4.07 -2.90
C ASN A 160 -3.56 -4.99 -3.42
N ILE A 161 -2.89 -5.75 -2.54
CA ILE A 161 -1.91 -6.76 -2.94
C ILE A 161 -2.57 -7.86 -3.79
N GLU A 162 -3.72 -8.37 -3.37
CA GLU A 162 -4.45 -9.40 -4.11
C GLU A 162 -4.88 -8.89 -5.48
N LYS A 163 -5.45 -7.68 -5.53
CA LYS A 163 -5.83 -7.01 -6.78
C LYS A 163 -4.63 -6.87 -7.72
N MET A 164 -3.50 -6.38 -7.21
CA MET A 164 -2.26 -6.24 -7.99
C MET A 164 -1.79 -7.59 -8.54
N GLN A 165 -1.85 -8.64 -7.73
CA GLN A 165 -1.47 -9.99 -8.17
C GLN A 165 -2.37 -10.50 -9.30
N VAL A 166 -3.68 -10.31 -9.18
CA VAL A 166 -4.66 -10.71 -10.19
C VAL A 166 -4.43 -9.94 -11.50
N GLU A 167 -4.25 -8.61 -11.42
CA GLU A 167 -4.01 -7.78 -12.61
C GLU A 167 -2.68 -8.09 -13.29
N CYS A 168 -1.61 -8.38 -12.52
CA CYS A 168 -0.34 -8.84 -13.07
C CYS A 168 -0.48 -10.18 -13.82
N LYS A 169 -1.28 -11.12 -13.30
CA LYS A 169 -1.54 -12.39 -14.00
C LYS A 169 -2.35 -12.16 -15.28
N ALA A 170 -3.39 -11.32 -15.20
CA ALA A 170 -4.23 -10.98 -16.35
C ALA A 170 -3.44 -10.27 -17.45
N SER A 171 -2.50 -9.38 -17.10
CA SER A 171 -1.67 -8.67 -18.08
C SER A 171 -0.78 -9.62 -18.88
N TRP A 172 -0.26 -10.68 -18.24
CA TRP A 172 0.44 -11.77 -18.93
C TRP A 172 -0.45 -12.51 -19.92
N ASP A 173 -1.71 -12.77 -19.58
CA ASP A 173 -2.64 -13.44 -20.48
C ASP A 173 -3.02 -12.55 -21.67
N TYR A 174 -3.20 -11.24 -21.45
CA TYR A 174 -3.39 -10.28 -22.55
C TYR A 174 -2.19 -10.24 -23.48
N LEU A 175 -0.97 -10.23 -22.94
CA LEU A 175 0.25 -10.29 -23.74
C LEU A 175 0.33 -11.56 -24.60
N LYS A 176 -0.03 -12.73 -24.05
CA LYS A 176 -0.05 -14.00 -24.82
C LYS A 176 -1.03 -13.95 -25.98
N VAL A 177 -2.23 -13.38 -25.77
CA VAL A 177 -3.26 -13.27 -26.81
C VAL A 177 -2.80 -12.33 -27.92
N ILE A 178 -2.22 -11.18 -27.58
CA ILE A 178 -1.67 -10.22 -28.54
C ILE A 178 -0.52 -10.85 -29.35
N ALA A 179 0.40 -11.56 -28.69
CA ALA A 179 1.56 -12.18 -29.34
C ALA A 179 1.19 -13.26 -30.36
N LYS A 180 0.04 -13.95 -30.19
CA LYS A 180 -0.46 -14.90 -31.20
C LYS A 180 -0.82 -14.22 -32.52
N HIS A 181 -1.28 -12.97 -32.47
CA HIS A 181 -1.66 -12.21 -33.66
C HIS A 181 -0.50 -11.40 -34.28
N ASP A 182 0.43 -10.90 -33.46
CA ASP A 182 1.54 -10.05 -33.93
C ASP A 182 2.78 -10.86 -34.39
N GLY A 183 2.76 -12.19 -34.24
CA GLY A 183 3.94 -13.03 -34.45
C GLY A 183 4.94 -12.93 -33.29
N PRO A 184 6.11 -13.60 -33.35
CA PRO A 184 7.10 -13.52 -32.28
C PRO A 184 7.71 -12.12 -32.24
N THR A 185 7.07 -11.21 -31.50
CA THR A 185 7.72 -10.00 -31.03
C THR A 185 8.90 -10.45 -30.17
N ASN A 186 10.11 -9.99 -30.46
CA ASN A 186 11.30 -10.17 -29.63
C ASN A 186 11.06 -9.52 -28.26
N ILE A 187 10.30 -10.18 -27.38
CA ILE A 187 10.21 -9.87 -25.96
C ILE A 187 11.55 -10.34 -25.38
N LYS A 188 12.60 -9.55 -25.60
CA LYS A 188 13.84 -9.71 -24.85
C LYS A 188 13.51 -9.35 -23.41
N LEU A 189 13.28 -10.39 -22.61
CA LEU A 189 13.41 -10.36 -21.16
C LEU A 189 14.78 -9.74 -20.85
N LYS A 190 14.77 -8.50 -20.36
CA LYS A 190 15.92 -7.89 -19.70
C LYS A 190 15.69 -7.96 -18.21
#